data_AF-A0A539ED03-F1
#
_entry.id   AF-A0A539ED03-F1
#
_cell.length_a   1.000
_cell.length_b   1.000
_cell.length_c   1.000
_cell.angle_alpha   90.00
_cell.angle_beta   90.00
_cell.angle_gamma   90.00
#
_symmetry.space_group_name_H-M   'P 1'
#
loop_
_entity.id
_entity.type
_entity.pdbx_description
1 polymer ?
#
loop_
_entity_poly.entity_id
_entity_poly.type
_entity_poly.pdbx_seq_one_letter_code
_entity_poly.pdbx_strand_id
1 'polypeptide(L)'
;MTRPTWLLLVGFTAFLVYVTTLGNGFAYDDGVIIEESPLVTEPARMGEVFTTPYWGSKAGGGLYRPVATLSYALNHRVHGLKPFGYHLVNVLLHAAVSVLLTLLALQYLPLAAAGLAGLIFAVHPIHTEAVANVVGRAELLSAVGFLVASLAARR
;
A
#
# COMPACT_ATOMS: atom_id res chain seq x y z
N MET A 1 -14.69 -23.95 -7.76
CA MET A 1 -13.68 -22.93 -8.13
C MET A 1 -12.30 -23.43 -7.71
N THR A 2 -11.26 -23.22 -8.52
CA THR A 2 -9.90 -23.65 -8.20
C THR A 2 -9.18 -22.59 -7.34
N ARG A 3 -8.03 -22.95 -6.76
CA ARG A 3 -7.19 -22.01 -6.00
C ARG A 3 -6.82 -20.75 -6.81
N PRO A 4 -6.31 -20.85 -8.05
CA PRO A 4 -6.03 -19.67 -8.87
C PRO A 4 -7.26 -18.78 -9.09
N THR A 5 -8.44 -19.37 -9.32
CA THR A 5 -9.68 -18.59 -9.50
C THR A 5 -10.00 -17.75 -8.27
N TRP A 6 -9.86 -18.30 -7.06
CA TRP A 6 -10.09 -17.55 -5.83
C TRP A 6 -9.11 -16.39 -5.66
N LEU A 7 -7.81 -16.61 -5.91
CA LEU A 7 -6.80 -15.55 -5.78
C LEU A 7 -7.04 -14.42 -6.79
N LEU A 8 -7.37 -14.76 -8.04
CA LEU A 8 -7.71 -13.78 -9.06
C LEU A 8 -8.97 -13.00 -8.68
N LEU A 9 -10.01 -13.68 -8.18
CA LEU A 9 -11.25 -13.05 -7.75
C LEU A 9 -11.03 -12.08 -6.58
N VAL A 10 -10.23 -12.48 -5.58
CA VAL A 10 -9.90 -11.61 -4.43
C VAL A 10 -9.12 -10.38 -4.87
N GLY A 11 -8.04 -10.56 -5.65
CA GLY A 11 -7.23 -9.45 -6.12
C GLY A 11 -8.02 -8.48 -7.01
N PHE A 12 -8.84 -9.02 -7.92
CA PHE A 12 -9.68 -8.21 -8.80
C PHE A 12 -10.75 -7.45 -8.02
N THR A 13 -11.41 -8.09 -7.05
CA THR A 13 -12.38 -7.43 -6.16
C THR A 13 -11.73 -6.30 -5.37
N ALA A 14 -10.57 -6.55 -4.76
CA ALA A 14 -9.82 -5.55 -4.00
C ALA A 14 -9.46 -4.33 -4.87
N PHE A 15 -9.09 -4.56 -6.14
CA PHE A 15 -8.83 -3.48 -7.08
C PHE A 15 -10.10 -2.70 -7.43
N LEU A 16 -11.19 -3.40 -7.78
CA LEU A 16 -12.43 -2.77 -8.22
C LEU A 16 -13.08 -1.88 -7.16
N VAL A 17 -13.04 -2.28 -5.89
CA VAL A 17 -13.65 -1.50 -4.80
C VAL A 17 -13.02 -0.12 -4.64
N TYR A 18 -11.72 0.00 -4.93
CA TYR A 18 -10.98 1.25 -4.81
C TYR A 18 -10.61 1.88 -6.15
N VAL A 19 -11.13 1.40 -7.28
CA VAL A 19 -10.82 1.97 -8.60
C VAL A 19 -11.22 3.45 -8.71
N THR A 20 -12.23 3.87 -7.95
CA THR A 20 -12.70 5.26 -7.91
C THR A 20 -11.68 6.20 -7.27
N THR A 21 -10.78 5.69 -6.40
CA THR A 21 -9.74 6.53 -5.78
C THR A 21 -8.68 6.99 -6.77
N LEU A 22 -8.57 6.33 -7.93
CA LEU A 22 -7.63 6.72 -8.98
C LEU A 22 -7.89 8.14 -9.53
N GLY A 23 -9.13 8.64 -9.40
CA GLY A 23 -9.51 10.00 -9.77
C GLY A 23 -9.32 11.04 -8.68
N ASN A 24 -8.91 10.64 -7.46
CA ASN A 24 -8.75 11.55 -6.33
C ASN A 24 -7.45 12.37 -6.44
N GLY A 25 -7.46 13.54 -5.79
CA GLY A 25 -6.24 14.33 -5.56
C GLY A 25 -5.38 13.79 -4.42
N PHE A 26 -4.32 14.51 -4.11
CA PHE A 26 -3.65 14.40 -2.81
C PHE A 26 -4.52 15.06 -1.73
N ALA A 27 -4.51 14.52 -0.52
CA ALA A 27 -5.31 15.02 0.59
C ALA A 27 -4.52 15.02 1.91
N TYR A 28 -4.80 16.01 2.76
CA TYR A 28 -4.25 16.13 4.12
C TYR A 28 -2.71 15.96 4.15
N ASP A 29 -2.26 14.90 4.79
CA ASP A 29 -0.88 14.52 5.05
C ASP A 29 -0.07 14.31 3.77
N ASP A 30 -0.72 13.96 2.66
CA ASP A 30 -0.09 13.79 1.35
C ASP A 30 0.68 15.06 0.94
N GLY A 31 0.15 16.25 1.25
CA GLY A 31 0.79 17.52 0.89
C GLY A 31 2.17 17.65 1.52
N VAL A 32 2.27 17.48 2.84
CA VAL A 32 3.54 17.65 3.57
C VAL A 32 4.52 16.51 3.26
N ILE A 33 4.03 15.28 3.17
CA ILE A 33 4.89 14.09 3.04
C ILE A 33 5.34 13.84 1.59
N ILE A 34 4.55 14.27 0.60
CA ILE A 34 4.78 13.96 -0.81
C ILE A 34 5.02 15.24 -1.62
N GLU A 35 4.05 16.14 -1.67
CA GLU A 35 4.10 17.31 -2.57
C GLU A 35 5.18 18.32 -2.17
N GLU A 36 5.31 18.57 -0.87
CA GLU A 36 6.25 19.56 -0.32
C GLU A 36 7.60 18.95 0.07
N SER A 37 7.72 17.62 0.07
CA SER A 37 8.89 16.92 0.62
C SER A 37 10.03 16.88 -0.39
N PRO A 38 11.20 17.50 -0.09
CA PRO A 38 12.38 17.40 -0.95
C PRO A 38 12.90 15.97 -1.10
N LEU A 39 12.65 15.12 -0.09
CA LEU A 39 13.02 13.70 -0.12
C LEU A 39 12.31 12.93 -1.24
N VAL A 40 11.13 13.42 -1.66
CA VAL A 40 10.31 12.85 -2.72
C VAL A 40 10.53 13.57 -4.05
N THR A 41 10.53 14.90 -4.02
CA THR A 41 10.52 15.73 -5.23
C THR A 41 11.90 15.96 -5.83
N GLU A 42 12.98 15.85 -5.04
CA GLU A 42 14.36 16.10 -5.49
C GLU A 42 15.16 14.78 -5.61
N PRO A 43 15.43 14.29 -6.83
CA PRO A 43 16.17 13.04 -7.05
C PRO A 43 17.53 12.96 -6.35
N ALA A 44 18.23 14.10 -6.23
CA ALA A 44 19.54 14.19 -5.59
C ALA A 44 19.49 13.93 -4.07
N ARG A 45 18.34 14.23 -3.43
CA ARG A 45 18.13 14.12 -1.99
C ARG A 45 17.48 12.81 -1.57
N MET A 46 17.15 11.94 -2.53
CA MET A 46 16.50 10.65 -2.28
C MET A 46 17.31 9.74 -1.34
N GLY A 47 18.64 9.89 -1.25
CA GLY A 47 19.45 9.14 -0.29
C GLY A 47 19.20 9.54 1.17
N GLU A 48 18.74 10.77 1.42
CA GLU A 48 18.47 11.31 2.76
C GLU A 48 17.24 10.67 3.42
N VAL A 49 16.45 9.87 2.69
CA VAL A 49 15.29 9.14 3.25
C VAL A 49 15.66 8.22 4.42
N PHE A 50 16.91 7.77 4.50
CA PHE A 50 17.40 6.90 5.57
C PHE A 50 17.91 7.65 6.80
N THR A 51 18.09 8.96 6.70
CA THR A 51 18.62 9.79 7.80
C THR A 51 17.65 10.90 8.21
N THR A 52 16.58 11.11 7.45
CA THR A 52 15.61 12.19 7.67
C THR A 52 14.26 11.62 8.13
N PRO A 53 13.61 12.24 9.14
CA PRO A 53 12.27 11.87 9.56
C PRO A 53 11.23 11.96 8.43
N TYR A 54 10.18 11.14 8.54
CA TYR A 54 9.09 11.01 7.57
C TYR A 54 8.36 12.33 7.30
N TRP A 55 8.11 13.11 8.35
CA TRP A 55 7.47 14.42 8.28
C TRP A 55 8.45 15.57 7.99
N GLY A 56 9.72 15.25 7.70
CA GLY A 56 10.80 16.23 7.61
C GLY A 56 10.95 17.06 8.89
N SER A 57 11.42 18.30 8.72
CA SER A 57 11.59 19.25 9.81
C SER A 57 10.30 20.00 10.20
N LYS A 58 9.22 19.89 9.40
CA LYS A 58 8.04 20.75 9.52
C LYS A 58 7.06 20.35 10.63
N ALA A 59 6.98 19.06 11.00
CA ALA A 59 5.91 18.58 11.89
C ALA A 59 6.36 18.08 13.27
N GLY A 60 7.62 18.29 13.68
CA GLY A 60 8.08 17.94 15.04
C GLY A 60 8.03 16.45 15.43
N GLY A 61 7.67 15.55 14.50
CA GLY A 61 7.47 14.13 14.74
C GLY A 61 8.56 13.28 14.10
N GLY A 62 9.40 12.66 14.92
CA GLY A 62 10.52 11.78 14.53
C GLY A 62 10.12 10.41 13.97
N LEU A 63 9.02 10.30 13.23
CA LEU A 63 8.62 9.02 12.63
C LEU A 63 9.64 8.61 11.57
N TYR A 64 10.09 7.36 11.61
CA TYR A 64 11.04 6.81 10.64
C TYR A 64 10.32 5.80 9.73
N ARG A 65 10.06 6.20 8.47
CA ARG A 65 9.37 5.37 7.46
C ARG A 65 10.11 5.40 6.10
N PRO A 66 11.42 5.05 6.06
CA PRO A 66 12.27 5.25 4.87
C PRO A 66 11.76 4.50 3.64
N VAL A 67 11.19 3.30 3.81
CA VAL A 67 10.66 2.49 2.71
C VAL A 67 9.44 3.16 2.07
N ALA A 68 8.56 3.74 2.88
CA ALA A 68 7.40 4.47 2.36
C ALA A 68 7.85 5.73 1.60
N THR A 69 8.72 6.55 2.20
CA THR A 69 9.27 7.76 1.55
C THR A 69 10.00 7.43 0.25
N LEU A 70 10.84 6.39 0.26
CA LEU A 70 11.54 5.93 -0.94
C LEU A 70 10.54 5.47 -2.02
N SER A 71 9.46 4.78 -1.63
CA SER A 71 8.42 4.39 -2.59
C SER A 71 7.76 5.60 -3.25
N TYR A 72 7.52 6.70 -2.51
CA TYR A 72 6.99 7.94 -3.08
C TYR A 72 8.01 8.62 -4.00
N ALA A 73 9.29 8.67 -3.61
CA ALA A 73 10.35 9.26 -4.42
C ALA A 73 10.53 8.52 -5.76
N LEU A 74 10.49 7.17 -5.73
CA LEU A 74 10.50 6.35 -6.94
C LEU A 74 9.24 6.56 -7.78
N ASN A 75 8.06 6.66 -7.15
CA ASN A 75 6.80 6.96 -7.84
C ASN A 75 6.85 8.33 -8.53
N HIS A 76 7.43 9.33 -7.86
CA HIS A 76 7.61 10.69 -8.38
C HIS A 76 8.52 10.70 -9.62
N ARG A 77 9.59 9.90 -9.63
CA ARG A 77 10.47 9.79 -10.81
C ARG A 77 9.76 9.26 -12.06
N VAL A 78 8.72 8.45 -11.90
CA VAL A 78 7.99 7.86 -13.03
C VAL A 78 6.81 8.75 -13.46
N HIS A 79 6.08 9.35 -12.51
CA HIS A 79 4.80 10.03 -12.79
C HIS A 79 4.77 11.52 -12.41
N GLY A 80 5.82 12.06 -11.82
CA GLY A 80 5.81 13.38 -11.18
C GLY A 80 4.77 13.44 -10.06
N LEU A 81 4.27 14.64 -9.73
CA LEU A 81 3.19 14.84 -8.76
C LEU A 81 1.79 14.60 -9.35
N LYS A 82 1.61 13.56 -10.17
CA LYS A 82 0.28 13.16 -10.68
C LYS A 82 -0.37 12.15 -9.72
N PRO A 83 -1.42 12.52 -8.96
CA PRO A 83 -2.00 11.68 -7.91
C PRO A 83 -2.42 10.28 -8.37
N PHE A 84 -2.91 10.16 -9.61
CA PHE A 84 -3.33 8.88 -10.21
C PHE A 84 -2.30 7.76 -10.01
N GLY A 85 -1.02 8.03 -10.28
CA GLY A 85 0.03 7.02 -10.17
C GLY A 85 0.25 6.55 -8.74
N TYR A 86 -0.02 7.43 -7.78
CA TYR A 86 0.13 7.10 -6.37
C TYR A 86 -1.04 6.28 -5.84
N HIS A 87 -2.26 6.68 -6.16
CA HIS A 87 -3.46 5.91 -5.86
C HIS A 87 -3.39 4.52 -6.49
N LEU A 88 -2.92 4.42 -7.74
CA LEU A 88 -2.76 3.12 -8.42
C LEU A 88 -1.85 2.16 -7.65
N VAL A 89 -0.71 2.64 -7.16
CA VAL A 89 0.19 1.81 -6.35
C VAL A 89 -0.48 1.35 -5.05
N ASN A 90 -1.26 2.21 -4.37
CA ASN A 90 -1.98 1.81 -3.16
C ASN A 90 -3.05 0.75 -3.45
N VAL A 91 -3.82 0.92 -4.52
CA VAL A 91 -4.84 -0.07 -4.93
C VAL A 91 -4.19 -1.41 -5.28
N LEU A 92 -3.06 -1.41 -5.99
CA LEU A 92 -2.30 -2.63 -6.31
C LEU A 92 -1.72 -3.29 -5.07
N LEU A 93 -1.21 -2.50 -4.11
CA LEU A 93 -0.74 -3.02 -2.84
C LEU A 93 -1.88 -3.63 -2.02
N HIS A 94 -3.06 -3.01 -1.97
CA HIS A 94 -4.23 -3.59 -1.30
C HIS A 94 -4.67 -4.92 -1.93
N ALA A 95 -4.66 -5.01 -3.27
CA ALA A 95 -4.90 -6.26 -3.98
C ALA A 95 -3.85 -7.32 -3.61
N ALA A 96 -2.57 -6.95 -3.55
CA ALA A 96 -1.50 -7.84 -3.12
C ALA A 96 -1.68 -8.31 -1.66
N VAL A 97 -1.98 -7.39 -0.72
CA VAL A 97 -2.26 -7.72 0.69
C VAL A 97 -3.42 -8.70 0.81
N SER A 98 -4.52 -8.45 0.08
CA SER A 98 -5.71 -9.32 0.11
C SER A 98 -5.41 -10.73 -0.41
N VAL A 99 -4.61 -10.84 -1.49
CA VAL A 99 -4.16 -12.13 -2.04
C VAL A 99 -3.20 -12.83 -1.07
N LEU A 100 -2.24 -12.12 -0.49
CA LEU A 100 -1.28 -12.67 0.47
C LEU A 100 -1.99 -13.17 1.74
N LEU A 101 -2.98 -12.44 2.23
CA LEU A 101 -3.83 -12.87 3.34
C LEU A 101 -4.58 -14.15 2.98
N THR A 102 -5.14 -14.23 1.78
CA THR A 102 -5.82 -15.45 1.29
C THR A 102 -4.85 -16.64 1.25
N LEU A 103 -3.62 -16.42 0.77
CA LEU A 103 -2.57 -17.44 0.74
C LEU A 103 -2.18 -17.92 2.15
N LEU A 104 -2.15 -17.02 3.12
CA LEU A 104 -1.88 -17.36 4.51
C LEU A 104 -3.06 -18.13 5.11
N ALA A 105 -4.29 -17.68 4.86
CA ALA A 105 -5.51 -18.34 5.32
C ALA A 105 -5.64 -19.77 4.77
N LEU A 106 -5.18 -20.02 3.54
CA LEU A 106 -5.14 -21.37 2.95
C LEU A 106 -4.26 -22.37 3.71
N GLN A 107 -3.39 -21.90 4.61
CA GLN A 107 -2.60 -22.79 5.48
C GLN A 107 -3.42 -23.35 6.65
N TYR A 108 -4.55 -22.73 6.98
CA TYR A 108 -5.34 -23.05 8.17
C TYR A 108 -6.80 -23.38 7.86
N LEU A 109 -7.30 -22.95 6.70
CA LEU A 109 -8.70 -23.04 6.32
C LEU A 109 -8.87 -23.81 5.00
N PRO A 110 -10.02 -24.49 4.81
CA PRO A 110 -10.40 -25.01 3.51
C PRO A 110 -10.47 -23.92 2.44
N LEU A 111 -10.26 -24.30 1.17
CA LEU A 111 -10.17 -23.37 0.04
C LEU A 111 -11.29 -22.32 -0.01
N ALA A 112 -12.54 -22.75 0.15
CA ALA A 112 -13.68 -21.83 0.08
C ALA A 112 -13.67 -20.83 1.25
N ALA A 113 -13.37 -21.28 2.47
CA ALA A 113 -13.31 -20.41 3.65
C ALA A 113 -12.16 -19.39 3.56
N ALA A 114 -10.99 -19.81 3.08
CA ALA A 114 -9.87 -18.90 2.84
C ALA A 114 -10.20 -17.85 1.75
N GLY A 115 -10.83 -18.28 0.66
CA GLY A 115 -11.28 -17.37 -0.40
C GLY A 115 -12.30 -16.35 0.09
N LEU A 116 -13.27 -16.78 0.90
CA LEU A 116 -14.25 -15.89 1.53
C LEU A 116 -13.59 -14.91 2.51
N ALA A 117 -12.63 -15.36 3.33
CA ALA A 117 -11.87 -14.48 4.22
C ALA A 117 -11.12 -13.40 3.42
N GLY A 118 -10.51 -13.78 2.29
CA GLY A 118 -9.87 -12.85 1.36
C GLY A 118 -10.84 -11.82 0.78
N LEU A 119 -12.04 -12.24 0.35
CA LEU A 119 -13.06 -11.34 -0.16
C LEU A 119 -13.58 -10.37 0.90
N ILE A 120 -13.87 -10.87 2.10
CA ILE A 120 -14.32 -10.04 3.23
C ILE A 120 -13.27 -8.99 3.54
N PHE A 121 -12.00 -9.39 3.63
CA PHE A 121 -10.89 -8.46 3.83
C PHE A 121 -10.80 -7.42 2.69
N ALA A 122 -10.85 -7.86 1.43
CA ALA A 122 -10.72 -6.99 0.26
C ALA A 122 -11.76 -5.86 0.24
N VAL A 123 -13.00 -6.14 0.63
CA VAL A 123 -14.12 -5.18 0.59
C VAL A 123 -14.35 -4.44 1.91
N HIS A 124 -13.59 -4.76 2.97
CA HIS A 124 -13.89 -4.23 4.30
C HIS A 124 -13.63 -2.71 4.35
N PRO A 125 -14.61 -1.89 4.76
CA PRO A 125 -14.49 -0.42 4.71
C PRO A 125 -13.45 0.13 5.69
N ILE A 126 -13.01 -0.65 6.67
CA ILE A 126 -11.91 -0.28 7.58
C ILE A 126 -10.60 0.07 6.84
N HIS A 127 -10.42 -0.46 5.62
CA HIS A 127 -9.23 -0.20 4.81
C HIS A 127 -9.31 1.12 4.03
N THR A 128 -10.43 1.84 4.07
CA THR A 128 -10.63 3.03 3.23
C THR A 128 -9.53 4.06 3.45
N GLU A 129 -9.18 4.34 4.70
CA GLU A 129 -8.11 5.30 5.01
C GLU A 129 -6.74 4.82 4.53
N ALA A 130 -6.43 3.54 4.71
CA ALA A 130 -5.16 2.94 4.29
C ALA A 130 -4.98 2.89 2.76
N VAL A 131 -6.08 2.78 2.00
CA VAL A 131 -6.03 2.65 0.54
C VAL A 131 -6.25 3.98 -0.17
N ALA A 132 -7.22 4.79 0.28
CA ALA A 132 -7.65 6.01 -0.39
C ALA A 132 -6.80 7.23 -0.06
N ASN A 133 -6.16 7.31 1.11
CA ASN A 133 -5.14 8.32 1.36
C ASN A 133 -3.81 7.81 0.82
N VAL A 134 -3.06 8.64 0.08
CA VAL A 134 -1.81 8.17 -0.51
C VAL A 134 -0.80 7.79 0.57
N VAL A 135 -0.73 8.58 1.66
CA VAL A 135 0.13 8.30 2.81
C VAL A 135 -0.11 6.96 3.50
N GLY A 136 -1.29 6.36 3.31
CA GLY A 136 -1.67 5.02 3.78
C GLY A 136 -0.81 3.89 3.19
N ARG A 137 0.06 4.21 2.22
CA ARG A 137 1.02 3.26 1.65
C ARG A 137 1.96 2.66 2.68
N ALA A 138 2.28 3.38 3.77
CA ALA A 138 3.14 2.86 4.82
C ALA A 138 2.53 1.62 5.49
N GLU A 139 1.22 1.66 5.77
CA GLU A 139 0.43 0.58 6.35
C GLU A 139 0.34 -0.60 5.37
N LEU A 140 0.09 -0.33 4.08
CA LEU A 140 0.02 -1.35 3.03
C LEU A 140 1.37 -2.08 2.83
N LEU A 141 2.48 -1.34 2.76
CA LEU A 141 3.82 -1.92 2.64
C LEU A 141 4.19 -2.75 3.87
N SER A 142 3.82 -2.27 5.07
CA SER A 142 4.01 -3.03 6.32
C SER A 142 3.22 -4.34 6.29
N ALA A 143 1.95 -4.31 5.85
CA ALA A 143 1.12 -5.50 5.71
C ALA A 143 1.69 -6.50 4.70
N VAL A 144 2.17 -6.04 3.54
CA VAL A 144 2.86 -6.91 2.57
C VAL A 144 4.07 -7.58 3.22
N GLY A 145 4.95 -6.81 3.86
CA GLY A 145 6.15 -7.34 4.52
C GLY A 145 5.81 -8.39 5.58
N PHE A 146 4.84 -8.09 6.44
CA PHE A 146 4.37 -9.01 7.48
C PHE A 146 3.81 -10.32 6.91
N LEU A 147 2.95 -10.24 5.89
CA LEU A 147 2.33 -11.42 5.29
C LEU A 147 3.35 -12.26 4.51
N VAL A 148 4.25 -11.63 3.77
CA VAL A 148 5.36 -12.33 3.08
C VAL A 148 6.25 -13.04 4.09
N ALA A 149 6.65 -12.36 5.17
CA ALA A 149 7.45 -12.98 6.23
C ALA A 149 6.72 -14.17 6.88
N SER A 150 5.42 -14.02 7.17
CA SER A 150 4.59 -15.08 7.75
C SER A 150 4.49 -16.31 6.83
N LEU A 151 4.33 -16.09 5.51
CA LEU A 151 4.32 -17.15 4.51
C LEU A 151 5.69 -17.83 4.36
N ALA A 152 6.78 -17.06 4.47
CA ALA A 152 8.15 -17.56 4.33
C ALA A 152 8.63 -18.35 5.56
N ALA A 153 8.23 -17.93 6.77
CA ALA A 153 8.62 -18.56 8.03
C ALA A 153 8.04 -19.97 8.23
N ARG A 154 7.10 -20.40 7.39
CA ARG A 154 6.47 -21.73 7.45
C ARG A 154 6.92 -22.66 6.33
N ARG A 155 8.10 -22.39 5.75
CA ARG A 155 8.81 -23.34 4.88
C ARG A 155 9.62 -24.34 5.70
#